data_AF-A0ABD4KTP0-F1
#
_entry.id   AF-A0ABD4KTP0-F1
#
_cell.length_a   1.000
_cell.length_b   1.000
_cell.length_c   1.000
_cell.angle_alpha   90.00
_cell.angle_beta   90.00
_cell.angle_gamma   90.00
#
_symmetry.space_group_name_H-M   'P 1'
#
loop_
_entity.id
_entity.type
_entity.pdbx_description
1 polymer ?
#
loop_
_entity_poly.entity_id
_entity_poly.type
_entity_poly.pdbx_seq_one_letter_code
_entity_poly.pdbx_strand_id
1 'polypeptide(L)'
;MRYIDPNLIDQCKPANWDVNSQRWAQRVQRAADKSAEIKSIGSKWSDFKPKFIREFGDKCWYSEVPRIGTDFDVDHFRPKGDVKISKQSYATRLVHGVSQKHPGYWWLAFEAKNYRYACIEANRPRANGGKHDYFPLMDEATRVWNCCNIAAHGMEDVKLLDPCCPMDVTLVSYVQNPGAVMSRYSEISHPDEYSRVRE
;
A
#
# COMPACT_ATOMS: atom_id res chain seq x y z
N MET A 1 -14.26 0.73 7.66
CA MET A 1 -13.57 0.78 6.33
C MET A 1 -14.54 0.24 5.29
N ARG A 2 -14.56 0.76 4.06
CA ARG A 2 -15.35 0.15 2.97
C ARG A 2 -14.50 -0.84 2.18
N TYR A 3 -15.12 -1.90 1.67
CA TYR A 3 -14.45 -2.80 0.75
C TYR A 3 -14.31 -2.14 -0.63
N ILE A 4 -13.12 -2.28 -1.21
CA ILE A 4 -12.79 -1.86 -2.57
C ILE A 4 -12.48 -3.11 -3.38
N ASP A 5 -13.32 -3.45 -4.35
CA ASP A 5 -13.08 -4.62 -5.19
C ASP A 5 -11.87 -4.36 -6.12
N PRO A 6 -10.74 -5.07 -5.96
CA PRO A 6 -9.56 -4.86 -6.77
C PRO A 6 -9.78 -5.25 -8.25
N ASN A 7 -10.83 -5.97 -8.60
CA ASN A 7 -11.17 -6.29 -9.99
C ASN A 7 -11.75 -5.09 -10.75
N LEU A 8 -12.30 -4.10 -10.04
CA LEU A 8 -12.80 -2.86 -10.65
C LEU A 8 -11.66 -1.87 -10.97
N ILE A 9 -10.47 -2.06 -10.40
CA ILE A 9 -9.28 -1.23 -10.66
C ILE A 9 -8.87 -1.30 -12.15
N ASP A 10 -9.05 -2.45 -12.80
CA ASP A 10 -8.69 -2.60 -14.22
C ASP A 10 -9.53 -1.67 -15.12
N GLN A 11 -10.78 -1.39 -14.75
CA GLN A 11 -11.67 -0.46 -15.48
C GLN A 11 -11.24 1.02 -15.27
N CYS A 12 -10.48 1.28 -14.21
CA CYS A 12 -9.95 2.59 -13.85
C CYS A 12 -8.66 2.96 -14.60
N LYS A 13 -8.11 2.07 -15.42
CA LYS A 13 -6.88 2.31 -16.17
C LYS A 13 -7.02 3.47 -17.16
N PRO A 14 -6.04 4.39 -17.23
CA PRO A 14 -5.94 5.36 -18.31
C PRO A 14 -5.76 4.69 -19.68
N ALA A 15 -5.97 5.45 -20.75
CA ALA A 15 -5.76 4.94 -22.11
C ALA A 15 -4.34 4.39 -22.30
N ASN A 16 -4.23 3.25 -22.97
CA ASN A 16 -2.96 2.54 -23.24
C ASN A 16 -2.14 2.16 -21.99
N TRP A 17 -2.76 2.13 -20.79
CA TRP A 17 -2.05 1.81 -19.55
C TRP A 17 -1.31 0.49 -19.63
N ASP A 18 -1.96 -0.60 -20.06
CA ASP A 18 -1.36 -1.95 -20.04
C ASP A 18 -0.12 -2.06 -20.93
N VAL A 19 -0.13 -1.41 -22.10
CA VAL A 19 1.04 -1.37 -22.99
C VAL A 19 2.15 -0.52 -22.39
N ASN A 20 1.79 0.65 -21.84
CA ASN A 20 2.77 1.59 -21.30
C ASN A 20 3.39 1.10 -19.98
N SER A 21 2.60 0.51 -19.09
CA SER A 21 3.06 -0.03 -17.81
C SER A 21 4.08 -1.15 -18.01
N GLN A 22 3.88 -2.02 -19.00
CA GLN A 22 4.86 -3.04 -19.40
C GLN A 22 6.18 -2.40 -19.88
N ARG A 23 6.11 -1.38 -20.74
CA ARG A 23 7.31 -0.66 -21.23
C ARG A 23 8.06 0.03 -20.08
N TRP A 24 7.34 0.67 -19.16
CA TRP A 24 7.92 1.32 -17.99
C TRP A 24 8.53 0.31 -17.01
N ALA A 25 7.84 -0.80 -16.72
CA ALA A 25 8.36 -1.88 -15.89
C ALA A 25 9.65 -2.48 -16.48
N GLN A 26 9.72 -2.70 -17.79
CA GLN A 26 10.94 -3.17 -18.48
C GLN A 26 12.09 -2.16 -18.36
N ARG A 27 11.81 -0.86 -18.50
CA ARG A 27 12.80 0.20 -18.30
C ARG A 27 13.39 0.14 -16.88
N VAL A 28 12.53 0.10 -15.86
CA VAL A 28 12.96 -0.03 -14.45
C VAL A 28 13.76 -1.31 -14.24
N GLN A 29 13.28 -2.45 -14.76
CA GLN A 29 13.98 -3.73 -14.63
C GLN A 29 15.40 -3.71 -15.23
N ARG A 30 15.64 -2.95 -16.30
CA ARG A 30 16.96 -2.82 -16.95
C ARG A 30 17.86 -1.76 -16.31
N ALA A 31 17.30 -0.78 -15.62
CA ALA A 31 18.06 0.32 -15.03
C ALA A 31 18.99 -0.16 -13.91
N ALA A 32 20.19 0.42 -13.77
CA ALA A 32 21.06 0.16 -12.64
C ALA A 32 20.44 0.69 -11.33
N ASP A 33 19.90 1.91 -11.37
CA ASP A 33 19.15 2.52 -10.28
C ASP A 33 17.64 2.50 -10.58
N LYS A 34 16.92 1.62 -9.89
CA LYS A 34 15.47 1.45 -10.03
C LYS A 34 14.70 2.71 -9.62
N SER A 35 15.14 3.35 -8.53
CA SER A 35 14.47 4.51 -7.95
C SER A 35 14.62 5.73 -8.84
N ALA A 36 15.82 5.97 -9.37
CA ALA A 36 16.06 7.03 -10.34
C ALA A 36 15.24 6.85 -11.62
N GLU A 37 15.16 5.62 -12.15
CA GLU A 37 14.39 5.35 -13.36
C GLU A 37 12.87 5.54 -13.14
N ILE A 38 12.33 5.09 -12.01
CA ILE A 38 10.93 5.37 -11.63
C ILE A 38 10.67 6.88 -11.58
N LYS A 39 11.57 7.66 -10.97
CA LYS A 39 11.44 9.13 -10.89
C LYS A 39 11.48 9.77 -12.29
N SER A 40 12.37 9.29 -13.16
CA SER A 40 12.49 9.74 -14.56
C SER A 40 11.22 9.47 -15.38
N ILE A 41 10.58 8.31 -15.19
CA ILE A 41 9.30 7.99 -15.84
C ILE A 41 8.17 8.87 -15.32
N GLY A 42 8.19 9.18 -14.02
CA GLY A 42 7.24 10.07 -13.36
C GLY A 42 5.97 9.37 -12.85
N SER A 43 5.15 10.13 -12.14
CA SER A 43 4.02 9.65 -11.33
C SER A 43 2.77 9.28 -12.12
N LYS A 44 2.90 8.36 -13.10
CA LYS A 44 1.81 7.92 -14.00
C LYS A 44 0.57 7.39 -13.28
N TRP A 45 0.75 6.80 -12.10
CA TRP A 45 -0.35 6.34 -11.24
C TRP A 45 -1.33 7.45 -10.83
N SER A 46 -0.91 8.72 -10.83
CA SER A 46 -1.80 9.86 -10.51
C SER A 46 -2.94 10.00 -11.51
N ASP A 47 -2.77 9.49 -12.73
CA ASP A 47 -3.78 9.54 -13.79
C ASP A 47 -5.01 8.64 -13.47
N PHE A 48 -4.92 7.74 -12.48
CA PHE A 48 -6.06 6.96 -11.99
C PHE A 48 -7.06 7.78 -11.16
N LYS A 49 -6.63 8.91 -10.56
CA LYS A 49 -7.45 9.68 -9.59
C LYS A 49 -8.88 9.94 -10.08
N PRO A 50 -9.13 10.47 -11.29
CA PRO A 50 -10.49 10.79 -11.72
C PRO A 50 -11.39 9.57 -11.84
N LYS A 51 -10.85 8.43 -12.31
CA LYS A 51 -11.62 7.18 -12.44
C LYS A 51 -11.80 6.50 -11.08
N PHE A 52 -10.82 6.56 -10.17
CA PHE A 52 -10.98 6.09 -8.80
C PHE A 52 -12.08 6.84 -8.06
N ILE A 53 -12.14 8.16 -8.19
CA ILE A 53 -13.20 8.97 -7.58
C ILE A 53 -14.57 8.56 -8.13
N ARG A 54 -14.68 8.36 -9.45
CA ARG A 54 -15.93 7.98 -10.11
C ARG A 54 -16.41 6.59 -9.69
N GLU A 55 -15.50 5.62 -9.63
CA GLU A 55 -15.83 4.21 -9.37
C GLU A 55 -16.04 3.93 -7.88
N PHE A 56 -15.16 4.48 -7.02
CA PHE A 56 -15.08 4.10 -5.61
C PHE A 56 -15.49 5.23 -4.65
N GLY A 57 -15.87 6.39 -5.18
CA GLY A 57 -16.25 7.59 -4.43
C GLY A 57 -15.07 8.43 -3.93
N ASP A 58 -15.36 9.68 -3.60
CA ASP A 58 -14.38 10.71 -3.21
C ASP A 58 -14.02 10.67 -1.71
N LYS A 59 -13.54 9.52 -1.25
CA LYS A 59 -13.17 9.26 0.16
C LYS A 59 -11.88 8.45 0.25
N CYS A 60 -11.12 8.68 1.32
CA CYS A 60 -9.84 8.02 1.54
C CYS A 60 -10.07 6.52 1.73
N TRP A 61 -9.25 5.68 1.09
CA TRP A 61 -9.39 4.24 1.20
C TRP A 61 -8.90 3.72 2.56
N TYR A 62 -7.91 4.38 3.17
CA TYR A 62 -7.42 4.00 4.50
C TYR A 62 -8.30 4.51 5.63
N SER A 63 -8.70 5.79 5.61
CA SER A 63 -9.36 6.45 6.74
C SER A 63 -10.85 6.72 6.55
N GLU A 64 -11.43 6.40 5.39
CA GLU A 64 -12.83 6.70 5.02
C GLU A 64 -13.22 8.19 5.03
N VAL A 65 -12.29 9.12 5.31
CA VAL A 65 -12.61 10.55 5.33
C VAL A 65 -12.91 11.07 3.92
N PRO A 66 -13.96 11.89 3.73
CA PRO A 66 -14.22 12.55 2.45
C PRO A 66 -13.14 13.58 2.13
N ARG A 67 -12.93 13.83 0.83
CA ARG A 67 -11.98 14.84 0.39
C ARG A 67 -12.53 16.26 0.59
N ILE A 68 -12.26 16.84 1.76
CA ILE A 68 -12.68 18.20 2.14
C ILE A 68 -11.44 19.01 2.52
N GLY A 69 -11.15 20.08 1.77
CA GLY A 69 -10.06 21.01 2.08
C GLY A 69 -8.65 20.40 2.07
N THR A 70 -8.46 19.23 1.46
CA THR A 70 -7.17 18.52 1.40
C THR A 70 -7.00 17.78 0.08
N ASP A 71 -5.75 17.58 -0.33
CA ASP A 71 -5.40 16.79 -1.50
C ASP A 71 -5.30 15.30 -1.17
N PHE A 72 -5.45 14.49 -2.21
CA PHE A 72 -5.34 13.05 -2.16
C PHE A 72 -4.33 12.57 -3.19
N ASP A 73 -3.61 11.51 -2.85
CA ASP A 73 -2.62 10.84 -3.68
C ASP A 73 -3.12 9.47 -4.13
N VAL A 74 -2.48 8.92 -5.16
CA VAL A 74 -2.56 7.49 -5.46
C VAL A 74 -1.30 6.86 -4.87
N ASP A 75 -1.47 6.17 -3.75
CA ASP A 75 -0.43 5.50 -2.97
C ASP A 75 -0.11 4.12 -3.55
N HIS A 76 1.12 3.65 -3.32
CA HIS A 76 1.54 2.27 -3.56
C HIS A 76 1.41 1.49 -2.26
N PHE A 77 0.44 0.58 -2.15
CA PHE A 77 0.22 -0.21 -0.93
C PHE A 77 1.51 -0.91 -0.49
N ARG A 78 2.15 -1.66 -1.41
CA ARG A 78 3.55 -2.09 -1.29
C ARG A 78 4.48 -0.98 -1.80
N PRO A 79 5.36 -0.40 -0.97
CA PRO A 79 6.22 0.72 -1.36
C PRO A 79 7.18 0.37 -2.50
N LYS A 80 7.20 1.20 -3.55
CA LYS A 80 8.10 1.04 -4.71
C LYS A 80 9.57 1.34 -4.43
N GLY A 81 9.86 2.01 -3.31
CA GLY A 81 11.21 2.42 -2.89
C GLY A 81 11.54 1.78 -1.54
N ASP A 82 12.07 2.55 -0.60
CA ASP A 82 12.37 2.01 0.73
C ASP A 82 11.16 1.32 1.41
N VAL A 83 11.46 0.39 2.32
CA VAL A 83 10.46 -0.34 3.11
C VAL A 83 10.79 -0.20 4.58
N LYS A 84 9.99 0.58 5.29
CA LYS A 84 10.11 0.88 6.71
C LYS A 84 9.25 -0.10 7.51
N ILE A 85 9.80 -0.69 8.57
CA ILE A 85 9.12 -1.70 9.40
C ILE A 85 8.90 -1.24 10.85
N SER A 86 9.52 -0.12 11.24
CA SER A 86 9.23 0.60 12.49
C SER A 86 9.60 2.08 12.31
N LYS A 87 9.33 2.94 13.30
CA LYS A 87 9.75 4.36 13.27
C LYS A 87 11.25 4.55 12.96
N GLN A 88 12.10 3.59 13.32
CA GLN A 88 13.56 3.71 13.31
C GLN A 88 14.26 2.65 12.45
N SER A 89 13.54 1.69 11.86
CA SER A 89 14.16 0.59 11.12
C SER A 89 13.51 0.34 9.75
N TYR A 90 14.34 -0.15 8.84
CA TYR A 90 13.95 -0.59 7.51
C TYR A 90 14.08 -2.11 7.42
N ALA A 91 13.34 -2.71 6.49
CA ALA A 91 13.48 -4.12 6.18
C ALA A 91 14.92 -4.42 5.72
N THR A 92 15.59 -5.31 6.43
CA THR A 92 16.93 -5.82 6.10
C THR A 92 16.94 -7.34 6.15
N ARG A 93 17.84 -7.97 5.38
CA ARG A 93 18.15 -9.39 5.48
C ARG A 93 19.65 -9.61 5.51
N LEU A 94 20.10 -10.71 6.07
CA LEU A 94 21.49 -11.16 5.97
C LEU A 94 21.64 -12.05 4.73
N VAL A 95 22.54 -11.67 3.81
CA VAL A 95 22.96 -12.49 2.66
C VAL A 95 24.47 -12.65 2.73
N HIS A 96 24.94 -13.89 2.86
CA HIS A 96 26.37 -14.20 3.00
C HIS A 96 27.08 -13.36 4.09
N GLY A 97 26.40 -13.15 5.22
CA GLY A 97 26.93 -12.36 6.34
C GLY A 97 26.83 -10.84 6.18
N VAL A 98 26.30 -10.34 5.06
CA VAL A 98 26.15 -8.90 4.80
C VAL A 98 24.68 -8.49 4.96
N SER A 99 24.43 -7.43 5.72
CA SER A 99 23.10 -6.83 5.86
C SER A 99 22.73 -6.09 4.58
N GLN A 100 21.65 -6.53 3.93
CA GLN A 100 21.09 -5.95 2.72
C GLN A 100 19.75 -5.30 3.04
N LYS A 101 19.61 -4.00 2.74
CA LYS A 101 18.33 -3.28 2.81
C LYS A 101 17.39 -3.74 1.69
N HIS A 102 16.10 -3.82 1.98
CA HIS A 102 15.09 -4.11 0.97
C HIS A 102 15.11 -3.05 -0.14
N PRO A 103 15.21 -3.44 -1.43
CA PRO A 103 15.32 -2.48 -2.54
C PRO A 103 13.99 -1.79 -2.88
N GLY A 104 12.92 -2.21 -2.22
CA GLY A 104 11.55 -1.83 -2.54
C GLY A 104 10.87 -2.78 -3.48
N TYR A 105 9.54 -2.73 -3.47
CA TYR A 105 8.69 -3.42 -4.43
C TYR A 105 8.66 -2.64 -5.75
N TRP A 106 9.84 -2.27 -6.29
CA TRP A 106 9.97 -1.48 -7.51
C TRP A 106 9.32 -2.16 -8.71
N TRP A 107 9.22 -3.49 -8.69
CA TRP A 107 8.51 -4.30 -9.69
C TRP A 107 7.00 -4.07 -9.68
N LEU A 108 6.44 -3.52 -8.60
CA LEU A 108 5.03 -3.15 -8.46
C LEU A 108 4.78 -1.65 -8.63
N ALA A 109 5.78 -0.86 -9.07
CA ALA A 109 5.62 0.59 -9.24
C ALA A 109 4.52 0.93 -10.27
N PHE A 110 4.36 0.11 -11.31
CA PHE A 110 3.37 0.26 -12.37
C PHE A 110 2.26 -0.82 -12.35
N GLU A 111 2.13 -1.54 -11.23
CA GLU A 111 1.06 -2.51 -11.00
C GLU A 111 -0.19 -1.80 -10.45
N ALA A 112 -1.26 -1.75 -11.24
CA ALA A 112 -2.47 -1.02 -10.89
C ALA A 112 -3.13 -1.59 -9.62
N LYS A 113 -3.09 -2.92 -9.43
CA LYS A 113 -3.62 -3.58 -8.23
C LYS A 113 -2.81 -3.30 -6.97
N ASN A 114 -1.69 -2.56 -7.07
CA ASN A 114 -0.93 -2.05 -5.93
C ASN A 114 -1.30 -0.60 -5.55
N TYR A 115 -2.28 0.03 -6.21
CA TYR A 115 -2.64 1.44 -5.99
C TYR A 115 -3.80 1.63 -5.02
N ARG A 116 -3.71 2.62 -4.12
CA ARG A 116 -4.74 3.01 -3.12
C ARG A 116 -4.99 4.52 -3.21
N TYR A 117 -6.26 4.95 -3.25
CA TYR A 117 -6.60 6.37 -3.22
C TYR A 117 -6.63 6.89 -1.78
N ALA A 118 -5.65 7.70 -1.40
CA ALA A 118 -5.40 8.05 0.00
C ALA A 118 -5.26 9.55 0.20
N CYS A 119 -5.82 10.08 1.29
CA CYS A 119 -5.58 11.47 1.69
C CYS A 119 -4.11 11.67 2.07
N ILE A 120 -3.61 12.89 1.93
CA ILE A 120 -2.21 13.19 2.31
C ILE A 120 -1.91 12.90 3.79
N GLU A 121 -2.89 12.98 4.68
CA GLU A 121 -2.69 12.71 6.12
C GLU A 121 -2.43 11.23 6.40
N ALA A 122 -3.14 10.33 5.72
CA ALA A 122 -2.90 8.89 5.85
C ALA A 122 -1.69 8.42 5.05
N ASN A 123 -1.34 9.11 3.96
CA ASN A 123 -0.31 8.65 3.03
C ASN A 123 1.09 9.25 3.26
N ARG A 124 1.20 10.54 3.59
CA ARG A 124 2.49 11.24 3.67
C ARG A 124 3.06 11.16 5.09
N PRO A 125 4.40 11.22 5.27
CA PRO A 125 4.99 11.10 6.60
C PRO A 125 4.53 12.24 7.52
N ARG A 126 4.25 11.89 8.77
CA ARG A 126 3.88 12.80 9.87
C ARG A 126 4.64 12.41 11.14
N ALA A 127 4.63 13.29 12.14
CA ALA A 127 5.29 13.01 13.43
C ALA A 127 4.74 11.75 14.11
N ASN A 128 3.43 11.51 13.99
CA ASN A 128 2.72 10.40 14.65
C ASN A 128 1.87 9.57 13.68
N GLY A 129 2.30 9.41 12.42
CA GLY A 129 1.57 8.56 11.48
C GLY A 129 1.94 8.79 10.03
N GLY A 130 1.04 8.37 9.15
CA GLY A 130 1.21 8.42 7.71
C GLY A 130 2.03 7.24 7.19
N LYS A 131 1.46 6.50 6.24
CA LYS A 131 2.06 5.28 5.70
C LYS A 131 3.42 5.54 5.06
N HIS A 132 3.50 6.42 4.06
CA HIS A 132 4.72 6.64 3.27
C HIS A 132 5.33 5.32 2.76
N ASP A 133 6.49 4.94 3.29
CA ASP A 133 7.22 3.71 3.04
C ASP A 133 7.04 2.65 4.14
N TYR A 134 6.21 2.92 5.15
CA TYR A 134 5.84 2.00 6.22
C TYR A 134 5.02 0.84 5.66
N PHE A 135 5.55 -0.37 5.80
CA PHE A 135 4.92 -1.60 5.32
C PHE A 135 5.39 -2.81 6.14
N PRO A 136 5.09 -2.86 7.45
CA PRO A 136 5.43 -4.00 8.31
C PRO A 136 4.57 -5.22 7.97
N LEU A 137 5.15 -6.40 8.16
CA LEU A 137 4.46 -7.69 8.11
C LEU A 137 4.28 -8.23 9.54
N MET A 138 3.31 -9.13 9.73
CA MET A 138 3.17 -9.90 10.96
C MET A 138 4.40 -10.79 11.19
N ASP A 139 4.89 -11.42 10.12
CA ASP A 139 6.16 -12.15 10.08
C ASP A 139 7.07 -11.62 8.96
N GLU A 140 8.11 -10.88 9.34
CA GLU A 140 9.11 -10.33 8.43
C GLU A 140 9.91 -11.40 7.67
N ALA A 141 9.95 -12.65 8.14
CA ALA A 141 10.61 -13.75 7.43
C ALA A 141 9.91 -14.11 6.11
N THR A 142 8.61 -13.79 5.99
CA THR A 142 7.80 -14.04 4.78
C THR A 142 7.99 -12.99 3.68
N ARG A 143 8.68 -11.89 3.98
CA ARG A 143 8.83 -10.75 3.06
C ARG A 143 9.42 -11.18 1.72
N VAL A 144 8.81 -10.71 0.64
CA VAL A 144 9.30 -10.96 -0.73
C VAL A 144 10.41 -9.98 -1.08
N TRP A 145 11.61 -10.51 -1.35
CA TRP A 145 12.82 -9.70 -1.62
C TRP A 145 13.17 -9.51 -3.09
N ASN A 146 12.58 -10.31 -3.98
CA ASN A 146 12.97 -10.40 -5.38
C ASN A 146 11.79 -10.08 -6.29
N CYS A 147 12.09 -9.57 -7.49
CA CYS A 147 11.09 -9.25 -8.50
C CYS A 147 10.18 -10.46 -8.81
N CYS A 148 8.88 -10.26 -8.67
CA CYS A 148 7.86 -11.25 -8.99
C CYS A 148 6.52 -10.57 -9.33
N ASN A 149 5.51 -11.36 -9.70
CA ASN A 149 4.16 -10.84 -9.92
C ASN A 149 3.44 -10.58 -8.58
N ILE A 150 2.39 -9.76 -8.59
CA ILE A 150 1.65 -9.43 -7.36
C ILE A 150 1.02 -10.67 -6.68
N ALA A 151 0.62 -11.68 -7.45
CA ALA A 151 0.05 -12.91 -6.91
C ALA A 151 1.04 -13.72 -6.04
N ALA A 152 2.35 -13.58 -6.26
CA ALA A 152 3.37 -14.26 -5.49
C ALA A 152 3.58 -13.67 -4.07
N HIS A 153 2.84 -12.62 -3.69
CA HIS A 153 2.95 -11.98 -2.38
C HIS A 153 1.91 -12.50 -1.37
N GLY A 154 1.19 -13.59 -1.69
CA GLY A 154 0.11 -14.13 -0.86
C GLY A 154 0.54 -14.72 0.49
N MET A 155 1.84 -14.88 0.73
CA MET A 155 2.39 -15.32 2.02
C MET A 155 2.77 -14.14 2.93
N GLU A 156 2.80 -12.91 2.41
CA GLU A 156 3.03 -11.72 3.23
C GLU A 156 1.74 -11.37 3.98
N ASP A 157 1.70 -11.61 5.29
CA ASP A 157 0.64 -11.10 6.14
C ASP A 157 0.96 -9.68 6.59
N VAL A 158 0.22 -8.70 6.08
CA VAL A 158 0.53 -7.26 6.21
C VAL A 158 -0.15 -6.70 7.45
N LYS A 159 0.58 -5.99 8.33
CA LYS A 159 -0.06 -5.43 9.53
C LYS A 159 -1.09 -4.35 9.20
N LEU A 160 -0.77 -3.49 8.23
CA LEU A 160 -1.68 -2.44 7.75
C LEU A 160 -2.93 -3.06 7.13
N LEU A 161 -4.09 -2.50 7.46
CA LEU A 161 -5.37 -2.90 6.86
C LEU A 161 -5.44 -2.46 5.39
N ASP A 162 -5.71 -3.40 4.49
CA ASP A 162 -5.96 -3.14 3.08
C ASP A 162 -7.47 -3.11 2.81
N PRO A 163 -8.05 -1.98 2.35
CA PRO A 163 -9.45 -1.92 1.92
C PRO A 163 -9.74 -2.82 0.70
N CYS A 164 -8.72 -3.31 0.00
CA CYS A 164 -8.86 -4.32 -1.05
C CYS A 164 -8.92 -5.77 -0.54
N CYS A 165 -8.77 -5.99 0.78
CA CYS A 165 -8.91 -7.28 1.44
C CYS A 165 -10.26 -7.34 2.19
N PRO A 166 -11.20 -8.21 1.79
CA PRO A 166 -12.49 -8.32 2.47
C PRO A 166 -12.35 -8.65 3.96
N MET A 167 -11.35 -9.47 4.33
CA MET A 167 -11.12 -9.85 5.72
C MET A 167 -10.68 -8.65 6.56
N ASP A 168 -9.77 -7.81 6.06
CA ASP A 168 -9.29 -6.61 6.78
C ASP A 168 -10.43 -5.63 7.07
N VAL A 169 -11.35 -5.47 6.11
CA VAL A 169 -12.54 -4.63 6.27
C VAL A 169 -13.41 -5.10 7.44
N THR A 170 -13.48 -6.42 7.69
CA THR A 170 -14.27 -6.98 8.79
C THR A 170 -13.62 -6.76 10.16
N LEU A 171 -12.32 -6.48 10.23
CA LEU A 171 -11.62 -6.28 11.51
C LEU A 171 -12.05 -5.00 12.23
N VAL A 172 -12.58 -4.02 11.49
CA VAL A 172 -12.98 -2.72 12.02
C VAL A 172 -14.41 -2.76 12.57
N SER A 173 -14.59 -2.18 13.75
CA SER A 173 -15.87 -1.87 14.39
C SER A 173 -15.83 -0.43 14.94
N TYR A 174 -16.92 0.01 15.58
CA TYR A 174 -17.05 1.37 16.10
C TYR A 174 -17.67 1.33 17.50
N VAL A 175 -17.14 2.14 18.42
CA VAL A 175 -17.83 2.39 19.68
C VAL A 175 -19.07 3.23 19.42
N GLN A 176 -20.19 2.91 20.07
CA GLN A 176 -21.48 3.58 19.82
C GLN A 176 -21.39 5.11 20.01
N ASN A 177 -20.65 5.55 21.02
CA ASN A 177 -20.32 6.95 21.27
C ASN A 177 -18.86 7.00 21.72
N PRO A 178 -17.97 7.79 21.09
CA PRO A 178 -18.21 8.84 20.10
C PRO A 178 -18.20 8.38 18.62
N GLY A 179 -18.33 7.08 18.30
CA GLY A 179 -18.13 6.60 16.92
C GLY A 179 -16.66 6.37 16.55
N ALA A 180 -15.76 6.30 17.54
CA ALA A 180 -14.34 6.01 17.30
C ALA A 180 -14.15 4.58 16.76
N VAL A 181 -13.17 4.43 15.87
CA VAL A 181 -12.75 3.14 15.33
C VAL A 181 -12.20 2.26 16.46
N MET A 182 -12.62 1.00 16.49
CA MET A 182 -12.09 -0.03 17.39
C MET A 182 -11.95 -1.37 16.65
N SER A 183 -11.14 -2.28 17.18
CA SER A 183 -11.14 -3.66 16.68
C SER A 183 -12.46 -4.36 17.00
N ARG A 184 -12.94 -5.18 16.07
CA ARG A 184 -14.06 -6.10 16.29
C ARG A 184 -13.71 -7.18 17.32
N TYR A 185 -12.44 -7.55 17.39
CA TYR A 185 -11.94 -8.58 18.28
C TYR A 185 -11.23 -7.96 19.48
N SER A 186 -11.00 -8.77 20.52
CA SER A 186 -10.20 -8.38 21.68
C SER A 186 -8.78 -8.90 21.57
N GLU A 187 -7.83 -8.21 22.23
CA GLU A 187 -6.44 -8.64 22.34
C GLU A 187 -6.28 -10.06 22.88
N ILE A 188 -7.18 -10.47 23.79
CA ILE A 188 -7.12 -11.80 24.42
C ILE A 188 -7.58 -12.90 23.45
N SER A 189 -8.60 -12.62 22.63
CA SER A 189 -9.20 -13.65 21.77
C SER A 189 -8.52 -13.77 20.41
N HIS A 190 -8.10 -12.65 19.83
CA HIS A 190 -7.52 -12.55 18.49
C HIS A 190 -6.44 -11.45 18.51
N PRO A 191 -5.28 -11.71 19.14
CA PRO A 191 -4.24 -10.71 19.36
C PRO A 191 -3.73 -10.08 18.06
N ASP A 192 -3.61 -10.88 17.00
CA ASP A 192 -3.09 -10.42 15.71
C ASP A 192 -4.07 -9.45 15.05
N GLU A 193 -5.33 -9.84 14.86
CA GLU A 193 -6.40 -9.00 14.33
C GLU A 193 -6.63 -7.74 15.17
N TYR A 194 -6.51 -7.86 16.49
CA TYR A 194 -6.56 -6.72 17.41
C TYR A 194 -5.42 -5.74 17.14
N SER A 195 -4.19 -6.25 17.00
CA SER A 195 -3.00 -5.42 16.77
C SER A 195 -3.05 -4.68 15.44
N ARG A 196 -3.54 -5.33 14.37
CA ARG A 196 -3.65 -4.75 13.02
C ARG A 196 -4.55 -3.52 12.95
N VAL A 197 -5.64 -3.46 13.73
CA VAL A 197 -6.54 -2.29 13.77
C VAL A 197 -5.92 -1.10 14.51
N ARG A 198 -4.86 -1.35 15.30
CA ARG A 198 -4.17 -0.34 16.11
C ARG A 198 -2.87 0.17 15.48
N GLU A 199 -2.49 -0.40 14.34
CA GLU A 199 -1.35 0.01 13.52
C GLU A 199 -1.63 1.32 12.76
#